data_AF-A0AAV4X1F0-F1
#
_entry.id   AF-A0AAV4X1F0-F1
#
_cell.length_a   1.000
_cell.length_b   1.000
_cell.length_c   1.000
_cell.angle_alpha   90.00
_cell.angle_beta   90.00
_cell.angle_gamma   90.00
#
_symmetry.space_group_name_H-M   'P 1'
#
loop_
_entity.id
_entity.type
_entity.pdbx_description
1 polymer ?
#
loop_
_entity_poly.entity_id
_entity_poly.type
_entity_poly.pdbx_seq_one_letter_code
_entity_poly.pdbx_strand_id
1 'polypeptide(L)'
;MVFFEANGTWNGLIAEILQNKADLIVTSIKINSDRQTVVDFTVPFLETGIAIVVAKRTEPFDTVSWLMILLVSIQGAALAIFLFEWLSPFGYDMKMVPPRGRWVV
;
A
#
# COMPACT_ATOMS: atom_id res chain seq x y z
N MET A 1 7.75 -25.93 17.91
CA MET A 1 7.44 -24.80 18.81
C MET A 1 7.76 -25.26 20.23
N VAL A 2 8.62 -24.55 20.97
CA VAL A 2 9.14 -25.04 22.27
C VAL A 2 8.54 -24.22 23.40
N PHE A 3 7.86 -24.89 24.33
CA PHE A 3 7.24 -24.29 25.51
C PHE A 3 7.73 -24.98 26.78
N PHE A 4 7.83 -24.19 27.84
CA PHE A 4 7.88 -24.70 29.21
C PHE A 4 6.42 -24.80 29.67
N GLU A 5 5.94 -26.01 29.97
CA GLU A 5 4.59 -26.18 30.51
C GLU A 5 4.54 -25.80 31.99
N ALA A 6 3.36 -25.39 32.47
CA ALA A 6 3.13 -25.05 33.87
C ALA A 6 3.33 -26.25 34.84
N ASN A 7 3.38 -27.47 34.30
CA ASN A 7 3.68 -28.69 35.04
C ASN A 7 5.21 -28.91 35.26
N GLY A 8 6.06 -27.97 34.84
CA GLY A 8 7.52 -28.07 34.95
C GLY A 8 8.18 -28.99 33.92
N THR A 9 7.44 -29.42 32.90
CA THR A 9 7.97 -30.29 31.84
C THR A 9 8.30 -29.50 30.57
N TRP A 10 9.35 -29.94 29.88
CA TRP A 10 9.78 -29.39 28.60
C TRP A 10 9.04 -30.10 27.47
N ASN A 11 8.53 -29.34 26.50
CA ASN A 11 7.84 -29.86 25.32
C ASN A 11 8.60 -29.51 24.01
N GLY A 12 8.26 -30.22 22.93
CA GLY A 12 8.81 -30.06 21.59
C GLY A 12 10.28 -30.47 21.50
N LEU A 13 11.08 -29.66 20.81
CA LEU A 13 12.48 -29.94 20.50
C LEU A 13 13.34 -30.22 21.75
N ILE A 14 13.10 -29.52 22.86
CA ILE A 14 13.86 -29.77 24.10
C ILE A 14 13.49 -31.14 24.71
N ALA A 15 12.22 -31.54 24.62
CA ALA A 15 11.78 -32.84 25.12
C ALA A 15 12.40 -34.01 24.36
N GLU A 16 12.58 -33.86 23.05
CA GLU A 16 13.15 -34.91 22.18
C GLU A 16 14.62 -35.18 22.48
N ILE A 17 15.41 -34.13 22.76
CA ILE A 17 16.79 -34.29 23.26
C ILE A 17 16.79 -34.95 24.64
N LEU A 18 15.95 -34.47 25.57
CA LEU A 18 15.91 -35.03 26.94
C LEU A 18 15.47 -36.51 26.97
N GLN A 19 14.65 -36.92 26.01
CA GLN A 19 14.20 -38.31 25.84
C GLN A 19 15.17 -39.16 25.02
N ASN A 20 16.37 -38.66 24.67
CA ASN A 20 17.35 -39.32 23.81
C ASN A 20 16.76 -39.79 22.46
N LYS A 21 15.77 -39.06 21.94
CA LYS A 21 15.21 -39.32 20.61
C LYS A 21 15.95 -38.56 19.52
N ALA A 22 16.67 -37.50 19.89
CA ALA A 22 17.49 -36.69 18.99
C ALA A 22 18.84 -36.37 19.65
N ASP A 23 19.93 -36.56 18.91
CA ASP A 23 21.30 -36.31 19.40
C ASP A 23 21.75 -34.85 19.18
N LEU A 24 21.18 -34.16 18.18
CA LEU A 24 21.52 -32.79 17.84
C LEU A 24 20.30 -32.07 17.24
N ILE A 25 20.11 -30.80 17.60
CA ILE A 25 19.06 -29.95 17.03
C ILE A 25 19.70 -28.71 16.39
N VAL A 26 19.44 -28.54 15.09
CA VAL A 26 19.88 -27.38 14.31
C VAL A 26 18.65 -26.58 13.89
N THR A 27 18.39 -25.47 14.58
CA THR A 27 17.23 -24.61 14.30
C THR A 27 17.47 -23.18 14.78
N SER A 28 16.65 -22.24 14.32
CA SER A 28 16.63 -20.87 14.81
C SER A 28 15.91 -20.80 16.16
N ILE A 29 16.59 -21.18 17.24
CA ILE A 29 16.08 -21.09 18.61
C ILE A 29 16.82 -20.00 19.39
N LYS A 30 16.08 -19.22 20.18
CA LYS A 30 16.68 -18.24 21.09
C LYS A 30 17.31 -18.95 22.28
N ILE A 31 18.55 -18.60 22.58
CA ILE A 31 19.27 -18.99 23.78
C ILE A 31 18.65 -18.26 24.96
N ASN A 32 18.20 -19.00 25.98
CA ASN A 32 17.64 -18.46 27.22
C ASN A 32 18.29 -19.18 28.41
N SER A 33 18.43 -18.50 29.56
CA SER A 33 19.06 -19.06 30.76
C SER A 33 18.38 -20.34 31.23
N ASP A 34 17.05 -20.36 31.25
CA ASP A 34 16.27 -21.51 31.72
C ASP A 34 16.52 -22.74 30.85
N ARG A 35 16.71 -22.54 29.55
CA ARG A 35 17.00 -23.62 28.59
C ARG A 35 18.46 -24.08 28.69
N GLN A 36 19.39 -23.18 28.99
CA GLN A 36 20.79 -23.53 29.23
C GLN A 36 20.98 -24.43 30.45
N THR A 37 20.02 -24.48 31.39
CA THR A 37 20.12 -25.42 32.53
C THR A 37 19.90 -26.88 32.15
N VAL A 38 19.27 -27.16 31.01
CA VAL A 38 18.89 -28.51 30.58
C VAL A 38 19.55 -28.95 29.27
N VAL A 39 20.01 -28.02 28.44
CA VAL A 39 20.71 -28.31 27.19
C VAL A 39 21.87 -27.32 26.97
N ASP A 40 22.96 -27.81 26.39
CA ASP A 40 24.10 -26.98 26.02
C ASP A 40 23.91 -26.37 24.63
N PHE A 41 24.22 -25.08 24.51
CA PHE A 41 24.18 -24.35 23.24
C PHE A 41 25.59 -24.02 22.75
N THR A 42 25.78 -24.01 21.43
CA THR A 42 27.01 -23.52 20.81
C THR A 42 27.07 -21.99 20.82
N VAL A 43 28.21 -21.44 20.41
CA VAL A 43 28.37 -20.00 20.17
C VAL A 43 27.29 -19.51 19.19
N PRO A 44 26.59 -18.39 19.48
CA PRO A 44 25.54 -17.88 18.61
C PRO A 44 26.11 -17.52 17.23
N PHE A 45 25.50 -18.04 16.17
CA PHE A 45 25.91 -17.77 14.79
C PHE A 45 25.22 -16.54 14.18
N LEU A 46 24.12 -16.08 14.78
CA LEU A 46 23.37 -14.88 14.38
C LEU A 46 23.10 -14.02 15.60
N GLU A 47 23.64 -12.81 15.58
CA GLU A 47 23.18 -11.75 16.47
C GLU A 47 21.90 -11.16 15.89
N THR A 48 20.76 -11.49 16.49
CA THR A 48 19.45 -10.96 16.05
C THR A 48 19.05 -9.78 16.93
N GLY A 49 18.87 -8.61 16.31
CA GLY A 49 18.20 -7.47 16.92
C GLY A 49 16.69 -7.57 16.77
N ILE A 50 15.92 -7.02 17.71
CA ILE A 50 14.47 -6.89 17.57
C ILE A 50 14.19 -5.72 16.62
N ALA A 51 13.58 -5.99 15.47
CA ALA A 51 13.13 -4.98 14.53
C ALA A 51 11.60 -4.93 14.51
N ILE A 52 11.03 -3.73 14.47
CA ILE A 52 9.59 -3.51 14.33
C ILE A 52 9.31 -3.24 12.85
N VAL A 53 8.50 -4.09 12.23
CA VAL A 53 8.02 -3.88 10.86
C VAL A 53 6.64 -3.26 10.92
N VAL A 54 6.46 -2.09 10.29
CA VAL A 54 5.17 -1.41 10.18
C VAL A 54 4.71 -1.47 8.73
N ALA A 55 3.42 -1.77 8.51
CA ALA A 55 2.83 -1.75 7.18
C ALA A 55 2.87 -0.32 6.62
N LYS A 56 3.45 -0.16 5.43
CA LYS A 56 3.47 1.13 4.74
C LYS A 56 2.04 1.50 4.34
N ARG A 57 1.49 2.58 4.91
CA ARG A 57 0.25 3.19 4.42
C ARG A 57 0.55 3.89 3.08
N THR A 58 -0.10 3.44 2.02
CA THR A 58 -0.17 4.17 0.76
C THR A 58 -1.33 5.17 0.86
N GLU A 59 -1.06 6.45 0.63
CA GLU A 59 -2.12 7.45 0.54
C GLU A 59 -2.97 7.17 -0.71
N PRO A 60 -4.31 7.31 -0.64
CA PRO A 60 -5.20 6.87 -1.71
C PRO A 60 -5.12 7.74 -2.98
N PHE A 61 -4.58 8.95 -2.89
CA PHE A 61 -4.43 9.84 -4.05
C PHE A 61 -3.13 10.63 -3.95
N ASP A 62 -2.28 10.47 -4.98
CA ASP A 62 -1.07 11.25 -5.14
C ASP A 62 -1.36 12.62 -5.78
N THR A 63 -0.48 13.60 -5.56
CA THR A 63 -0.57 14.95 -6.14
C THR A 63 -0.64 14.90 -7.66
N VAL A 64 0.06 13.94 -8.27
CA VAL A 64 0.03 13.71 -9.72
C VAL A 64 -1.37 13.33 -10.21
N SER A 65 -2.11 12.51 -9.46
CA SER A 65 -3.48 12.12 -9.80
C SER A 65 -4.43 13.32 -9.83
N TRP A 66 -4.28 14.26 -8.91
CA TRP A 66 -5.07 15.50 -8.88
C TRP A 66 -4.81 16.40 -10.09
N LEU A 67 -3.54 16.54 -10.50
CA LEU A 67 -3.17 17.33 -11.67
C LEU A 67 -3.74 16.73 -12.97
N MET A 68 -3.76 15.40 -13.09
CA MET A 68 -4.33 14.72 -14.24
C MET A 68 -5.85 14.93 -14.34
N ILE A 69 -6.58 14.88 -13.23
CA ILE A 69 -8.02 15.17 -13.19
C ILE A 69 -8.30 16.59 -13.69
N LEU A 70 -7.51 17.57 -13.23
CA LEU A 70 -7.66 18.96 -13.66
C LEU A 70 -7.37 19.13 -15.16
N LEU A 71 -6.29 18.54 -15.66
CA LEU A 71 -5.94 18.65 -17.08
C LEU A 71 -7.01 18.03 -17.99
N VAL A 72 -7.49 16.83 -17.67
CA VAL A 72 -8.49 16.12 -18.47
C VAL A 72 -9.83 16.85 -18.43
N SER A 73 -10.23 17.39 -17.29
CA SER A 73 -11.49 18.13 -17.17
C SER A 73 -11.48 19.43 -17.99
N ILE A 74 -10.36 20.18 -18.00
CA ILE A 74 -10.21 21.39 -18.83
C ILE A 74 -10.29 21.04 -20.32
N GLN A 75 -9.54 20.03 -20.77
CA GLN A 75 -9.54 19.61 -22.17
C GLN A 75 -10.91 19.07 -22.59
N GLY A 76 -11.58 18.30 -21.73
CA GLY A 76 -12.92 17.78 -21.97
C GLY A 76 -13.96 18.89 -22.11
N ALA A 77 -13.91 19.90 -21.23
CA ALA A 77 -14.80 21.06 -21.32
C ALA A 77 -14.55 21.88 -22.58
N ALA A 78 -13.29 22.15 -22.93
CA ALA A 78 -12.93 22.88 -24.15
C ALA A 78 -13.39 22.15 -25.41
N LEU A 79 -13.20 20.83 -25.48
CA LEU A 79 -13.65 20.01 -26.60
C LEU A 79 -15.18 19.96 -26.69
N ALA A 80 -15.86 19.84 -25.56
CA ALA A 80 -17.32 19.87 -25.51
C ALA A 80 -17.87 21.21 -26.03
N ILE A 81 -17.32 22.33 -25.55
CA ILE A 81 -17.71 23.68 -26.02
C ILE A 81 -17.46 23.79 -27.53
N PHE A 82 -16.29 23.39 -28.01
CA PHE A 82 -15.96 23.41 -29.44
C PHE A 82 -16.96 22.60 -30.29
N LEU A 83 -17.34 21.40 -29.86
CA LEU A 83 -18.33 20.58 -30.55
C LEU A 83 -19.73 21.19 -30.52
N PHE A 84 -20.14 21.74 -29.37
CA PHE A 84 -21.43 22.41 -29.24
C PHE A 84 -21.50 23.66 -30.13
N GLU A 85 -20.44 24.46 -30.17
CA GLU A 85 -20.34 25.63 -31.04
C GLU A 85 -20.35 25.22 -32.51
N TRP A 86 -19.57 24.20 -32.89
CA TRP A 86 -19.50 23.68 -34.26
C TRP A 86 -20.84 23.11 -34.77
N LEU A 87 -21.59 22.38 -33.93
CA LEU A 87 -22.91 21.86 -34.29
C LEU A 87 -24.04 22.89 -34.13
N SER A 88 -23.82 24.02 -33.44
CA SER A 88 -24.86 25.02 -33.22
C SER A 88 -25.04 25.94 -34.45
N PRO A 89 -26.22 26.00 -35.08
CA PRO A 89 -26.47 26.85 -36.25
C PRO A 89 -26.46 28.37 -35.98
N PHE A 90 -26.35 28.77 -34.71
CA PHE A 90 -26.37 30.18 -34.27
C PHE A 90 -25.02 30.66 -33.72
N GLY A 91 -23.97 29.83 -33.80
CA GLY A 91 -22.69 30.06 -33.12
C GLY A 91 -21.78 31.12 -33.75
N TYR A 92 -21.82 31.33 -35.07
CA TYR A 92 -20.89 32.27 -35.74
C TYR A 92 -21.45 32.90 -37.04
N ASP A 93 -22.74 33.29 -37.07
CA ASP A 93 -23.18 34.33 -38.02
C ASP A 93 -24.40 35.11 -37.50
N MET A 94 -24.16 36.38 -37.20
CA MET A 94 -25.16 37.37 -36.82
C MET A 94 -26.03 37.70 -38.03
N LYS A 95 -27.36 37.49 -37.94
CA LYS A 95 -28.25 38.27 -38.81
C LYS A 95 -28.16 39.73 -38.40
N MET A 96 -27.28 40.48 -39.07
CA MET A 96 -27.33 41.94 -39.14
C MET A 96 -28.75 42.31 -39.55
N VAL A 97 -29.59 42.74 -38.61
CA VAL A 97 -30.84 43.42 -38.97
C VAL A 97 -30.39 44.84 -39.35
N PRO A 98 -30.41 45.22 -40.64
CA PRO A 98 -30.09 46.60 -40.98
C PRO A 98 -31.14 47.51 -40.31
N PRO A 99 -30.75 48.66 -39.73
CA PRO A 99 -31.72 49.59 -39.20
C PRO A 99 -32.66 49.96 -40.34
N ARG A 100 -33.97 49.82 -40.09
CA ARG A 100 -35.03 50.08 -41.06
C ARG A 100 -35.07 51.58 -41.38
N GLY A 101 -34.17 52.00 -42.25
CA GLY A 101 -34.11 53.34 -42.80
C GLY A 101 -35.24 53.56 -43.79
N ARG A 102 -36.18 54.41 -43.38
CA ARG A 102 -36.82 55.48 -44.16
C ARG A 102 -37.53 55.11 -45.46
N TRP A 103 -38.86 55.31 -45.49
CA TRP A 103 -39.59 55.80 -46.66
C TRP A 103 -40.70 56.76 -46.15
N VAL A 104 -40.60 58.10 -46.38
CA VAL A 104 -41.39 58.92 -47.34
C VAL A 104 -42.88 58.55 -47.35
N VAL A 105 -43.85 59.44 -47.12
CA VAL A 105 -44.09 60.83 -47.53
C VAL A 105 -44.94 61.55 -46.48
#